data_AF-A0A1J5FHM8-F1
#
_entry.id   AF-A0A1J5FHM8-F1
#
_cell.length_a   1.000
_cell.length_b   1.000
_cell.length_c   1.000
_cell.angle_alpha   90.00
_cell.angle_beta   90.00
_cell.angle_gamma   90.00
#
_symmetry.space_group_name_H-M   'P 1'
#
loop_
_entity.id
_entity.type
_entity.pdbx_description
1 polymer ?
#
loop_
_entity_poly.entity_id
_entity_poly.type
_entity_poly.pdbx_seq_one_letter_code
_entity_poly.pdbx_strand_id
1 'polypeptide(L)'
;MVDETKLFSTMDKQRGPVEKIHYGQDDNKLYFAFECNMTKSCSSDSMTIIIDPIDITGKINLKTEKTFFGNLEVDVACQDWLEVNIDKSKIDKDEISLRFEIEKDGIVVQTLPGFGVLKIDLGSDYSQNWFI
;
A
#
# COMPACT_ATOMS: atom_id res chain seq x y z
N MET A 1 0.32 11.60 -3.38
CA MET A 1 -0.15 11.50 -1.98
C MET A 1 -1.65 11.38 -1.98
N VAL A 2 -2.20 10.37 -1.29
CA VAL A 2 -3.65 10.20 -1.07
C VAL A 2 -3.94 10.49 0.40
N ASP A 3 -4.87 11.41 0.66
CA ASP A 3 -5.28 11.83 2.00
C ASP A 3 -6.61 11.17 2.37
N GLU A 4 -6.56 10.16 3.24
CA GLU A 4 -7.74 9.38 3.64
C GLU A 4 -8.61 10.15 4.66
N THR A 5 -8.09 11.22 5.26
CA THR A 5 -8.82 11.99 6.30
C THR A 5 -9.97 12.82 5.73
N LYS A 6 -9.97 13.11 4.43
CA LYS A 6 -10.95 13.97 3.74
C LYS A 6 -12.13 13.21 3.13
N LEU A 7 -12.13 11.88 3.18
CA LEU A 7 -13.09 11.06 2.44
C LEU A 7 -14.45 10.88 3.13
N PHE A 8 -14.67 11.44 4.32
CA PHE A 8 -15.93 11.25 5.04
C PHE A 8 -16.73 12.55 5.19
N SER A 9 -17.67 12.75 4.27
CA SER A 9 -18.91 13.47 4.55
C SER A 9 -19.96 12.42 4.93
N THR A 10 -20.46 12.50 6.16
CA THR A 10 -21.56 11.70 6.73
C THR A 10 -21.28 10.21 7.07
N MET A 11 -21.36 9.93 8.37
CA MET A 11 -21.40 8.64 9.10
C MET A 11 -20.10 8.12 9.76
N ASP A 12 -20.31 7.83 11.04
CA ASP A 12 -19.44 7.52 12.17
C ASP A 12 -18.77 6.13 12.06
N LYS A 13 -18.01 5.87 10.98
CA LYS A 13 -17.14 4.69 10.92
C LYS A 13 -15.81 5.02 11.58
N GLN A 14 -15.40 4.20 12.55
CA GLN A 14 -14.08 4.29 13.18
C GLN A 14 -13.01 4.48 12.10
N ARG A 15 -12.18 5.53 12.26
CA ARG A 15 -11.03 5.78 11.41
C ARG A 15 -10.14 4.53 11.46
N GLY A 16 -9.85 3.95 10.30
CA GLY A 16 -8.88 2.88 10.19
C GLY A 16 -7.49 3.36 10.63
N PRO A 17 -6.55 2.44 10.87
CA PRO A 17 -5.23 2.78 11.42
C PRO A 17 -4.38 3.68 10.52
N VAL A 18 -4.65 3.76 9.21
CA VAL A 18 -3.93 4.59 8.23
C VAL A 18 -4.67 5.90 7.97
N GLU A 19 -3.94 7.01 8.05
CA GLU A 19 -4.44 8.36 7.76
C GLU A 19 -4.08 8.85 6.35
N LYS A 20 -2.89 8.50 5.84
CA LYS A 20 -2.41 8.90 4.51
C LYS A 20 -1.58 7.80 3.86
N ILE A 21 -1.61 7.82 2.53
CA ILE A 21 -0.75 6.99 1.69
C ILE A 21 0.19 7.91 0.90
N HIS A 22 1.47 7.76 1.16
CA HIS A 22 2.55 8.28 0.33
C HIS A 22 2.95 7.16 -0.63
N TYR A 23 3.12 7.49 -1.89
CA TYR A 23 3.58 6.53 -2.88
C TYR A 23 4.51 7.20 -3.87
N GLY A 24 5.47 6.44 -4.37
CA GLY A 24 6.44 6.84 -5.35
C GLY A 24 6.96 5.62 -6.10
N GLN A 25 7.78 5.86 -7.13
CA GLN A 25 8.39 4.79 -7.90
C GLN A 25 9.73 5.24 -8.47
N ASP A 26 10.62 4.28 -8.70
CA ASP A 26 11.79 4.43 -9.57
C ASP A 26 11.66 3.48 -10.78
N ASP A 27 12.76 3.21 -11.49
CA ASP A 27 12.75 2.31 -12.65
C ASP A 27 12.38 0.86 -12.31
N ASN A 28 12.68 0.40 -11.09
CA ASN A 28 12.59 -1.01 -10.70
C ASN A 28 11.59 -1.28 -9.57
N LYS A 29 11.25 -0.29 -8.75
CA LYS A 29 10.49 -0.48 -7.52
C LYS A 29 9.37 0.55 -7.37
N LEU A 30 8.28 0.09 -6.73
CA LEU A 30 7.21 0.91 -6.19
C LEU A 30 7.41 1.03 -4.68
N TYR A 31 7.26 2.23 -4.16
CA TYR A 31 7.41 2.56 -2.75
C TYR A 31 6.08 3.06 -2.21
N PHE A 32 5.63 2.50 -1.09
CA PHE A 32 4.46 2.95 -0.36
C PHE A 32 4.83 3.19 1.09
N ALA A 33 4.43 4.34 1.62
CA ALA A 33 4.55 4.65 3.03
C ALA A 33 3.19 5.06 3.57
N PHE A 34 2.77 4.40 4.63
CA PHE A 34 1.48 4.59 5.28
C PHE A 34 1.70 5.34 6.60
N GLU A 35 1.12 6.53 6.71
CA GLU A 35 1.10 7.29 7.96
C GLU A 35 0.04 6.67 8.87
N CYS A 36 0.50 5.94 9.89
CA CYS A 36 -0.34 5.14 10.78
C CYS A 36 -0.18 5.63 12.22
N ASN A 37 -1.26 5.62 13.01
CA ASN A 37 -1.16 5.86 14.46
C ASN A 37 -0.60 4.61 15.17
N MET A 38 0.73 4.44 15.11
CA MET A 38 1.45 3.17 15.32
C MET A 38 1.73 2.76 16.75
N THR A 39 0.93 3.19 17.73
CA THR A 39 1.15 2.72 19.10
C THR A 39 0.83 1.22 19.28
N LYS A 40 0.18 0.53 18.33
CA LYS A 40 -0.22 -0.90 18.46
C LYS A 40 -0.27 -1.77 17.18
N SER A 41 0.07 -1.27 15.99
CA SER A 41 -0.26 -1.98 14.73
C SER A 41 0.84 -2.89 14.14
N CYS A 42 2.12 -2.68 14.44
CA CYS A 42 3.17 -3.54 13.88
C CYS A 42 3.22 -4.97 14.46
N SER A 43 2.53 -5.25 15.57
CA SER A 43 2.76 -6.49 16.33
C SER A 43 1.83 -7.66 16.01
N SER A 44 0.71 -7.45 15.33
CA SER A 44 -0.27 -8.53 15.05
C SER A 44 -1.05 -8.36 13.75
N ASP A 45 -0.80 -7.29 13.01
CA ASP A 45 -1.60 -6.95 11.83
C ASP A 45 -0.97 -7.58 10.58
N SER A 46 -1.80 -7.84 9.59
CA SER A 46 -1.38 -8.29 8.26
C SER A 46 -1.97 -7.37 7.22
N MET A 47 -1.31 -7.25 6.08
CA MET A 47 -1.84 -6.48 4.96
C MET A 47 -1.97 -7.39 3.75
N THR A 48 -3.14 -7.35 3.12
CA THR A 48 -3.38 -7.98 1.82
C THR A 48 -3.19 -6.92 0.74
N ILE A 49 -2.36 -7.22 -0.25
CA ILE A 49 -2.05 -6.36 -1.39
C ILE A 49 -2.65 -7.02 -2.62
N ILE A 50 -3.49 -6.28 -3.34
CA ILE A 50 -4.17 -6.72 -4.55
C ILE A 50 -3.71 -5.81 -5.69
N ILE A 51 -3.21 -6.42 -6.77
CA ILE A 51 -2.65 -5.72 -7.93
C ILE A 51 -3.38 -6.17 -9.20
N ASP A 52 -4.14 -5.25 -9.78
CA ASP A 52 -4.85 -5.40 -11.06
C ASP A 52 -4.09 -4.68 -12.19
N PRO A 53 -4.17 -5.12 -13.46
CA PRO A 53 -4.93 -6.27 -13.97
C PRO A 53 -4.13 -7.59 -13.98
N ILE A 54 -3.02 -7.68 -13.25
CA ILE A 54 -2.13 -8.85 -13.24
C ILE A 54 -2.60 -9.98 -12.31
N ASP A 55 -3.75 -9.80 -11.64
CA ASP A 55 -4.41 -10.77 -10.76
C ASP A 55 -3.48 -11.31 -9.65
N ILE A 56 -2.63 -10.42 -9.11
CA ILE A 56 -1.75 -10.76 -8.00
C ILE A 56 -2.41 -10.33 -6.71
N THR A 57 -2.73 -11.31 -5.87
CA THR A 57 -3.15 -11.09 -4.48
C THR A 57 -2.16 -11.74 -3.55
N GLY A 58 -1.63 -10.97 -2.61
CA GLY A 58 -0.62 -11.42 -1.69
C GLY A 58 -0.85 -10.90 -0.28
N LYS A 59 -0.62 -11.75 0.72
CA LYS A 59 -0.75 -11.38 2.12
C LYS A 59 0.63 -11.27 2.77
N ILE A 60 0.90 -10.13 3.37
CA ILE A 60 2.11 -9.84 4.15
C ILE A 60 1.79 -9.80 5.64
N ASN A 61 2.65 -10.41 6.44
CA ASN A 61 2.68 -10.16 7.88
C ASN A 61 3.59 -8.94 8.11
N LEU A 62 3.13 -7.95 8.87
CA LEU A 62 3.89 -6.72 9.10
C LEU A 62 5.19 -6.92 9.92
N LYS A 63 5.44 -8.12 10.44
CA LYS A 63 6.72 -8.51 11.06
C LYS A 63 7.75 -9.05 10.08
N THR A 64 7.33 -9.45 8.89
CA THR A 64 8.22 -10.10 7.92
C THR A 64 8.85 -9.02 7.04
N GLU A 65 10.17 -8.95 7.03
CA GLU A 65 10.89 -7.93 6.26
C GLU A 65 10.77 -8.12 4.74
N LYS A 66 10.63 -9.36 4.27
CA LYS A 66 10.57 -9.70 2.84
C LYS A 66 9.67 -10.91 2.57
N THR A 67 8.87 -10.83 1.51
CA THR A 67 8.06 -11.94 0.98
C THR A 67 8.00 -11.90 -0.54
N PHE A 68 7.39 -12.92 -1.13
CA PHE A 68 7.19 -13.03 -2.57
C PHE A 68 5.73 -13.31 -2.91
N PHE A 69 5.18 -12.57 -3.87
CA PHE A 69 3.88 -12.84 -4.48
C PHE A 69 4.11 -13.38 -5.89
N GLY A 70 4.21 -14.70 -6.00
CA GLY A 70 4.70 -15.35 -7.22
C GLY A 70 6.14 -14.92 -7.51
N ASN A 71 6.32 -14.06 -8.51
CA ASN A 71 7.64 -13.59 -8.95
C ASN A 71 7.98 -12.19 -8.43
N LEU A 72 7.02 -11.48 -7.83
CA LEU A 72 7.22 -10.13 -7.29
C LEU A 72 7.79 -10.21 -5.89
N GLU A 73 8.92 -9.54 -5.68
CA GLU A 73 9.50 -9.34 -4.36
C GLU A 73 8.77 -8.19 -3.67
N VAL A 74 8.37 -8.42 -2.41
CA VAL A 74 7.71 -7.41 -1.57
C VAL A 74 8.45 -7.30 -0.26
N ASP A 75 9.00 -6.12 0.01
CA ASP A 75 9.66 -5.79 1.28
C ASP A 75 8.73 -4.97 2.16
N VAL A 76 8.79 -5.18 3.47
CA VAL A 76 7.96 -4.47 4.45
C VAL A 76 8.82 -4.02 5.62
N ALA A 77 8.69 -2.77 6.02
CA ALA A 77 9.26 -2.25 7.25
C ALA A 77 8.16 -1.58 8.09
N CYS A 78 8.14 -1.85 9.39
CA CYS A 78 7.13 -1.31 10.30
C CYS A 78 7.85 -0.77 11.54
N GLN A 79 8.22 0.52 11.50
CA GLN A 79 8.86 1.23 12.61
C GLN A 79 7.96 2.39 13.06
N ASP A 80 8.30 3.61 12.66
CA ASP A 80 7.43 4.77 12.86
C ASP A 80 6.32 4.80 11.80
N TRP A 81 6.67 4.42 10.57
CA TRP A 81 5.77 4.30 9.42
C TRP A 81 5.70 2.84 8.97
N LEU A 82 4.60 2.48 8.32
CA LEU A 82 4.51 1.21 7.60
C LEU A 82 4.95 1.47 6.17
N GLU A 83 6.03 0.85 5.76
CA GLU A 83 6.63 0.98 4.44
C GLU A 83 6.53 -0.34 3.70
N VAL A 84 6.12 -0.29 2.43
CA VAL A 84 6.01 -1.44 1.54
C VAL A 84 6.71 -1.11 0.24
N ASN A 85 7.61 -2.00 -0.18
CA ASN A 85 8.30 -1.90 -1.45
C ASN A 85 7.94 -3.09 -2.33
N ILE A 86 7.65 -2.85 -3.60
CA ILE A 86 7.30 -3.90 -4.57
C ILE A 86 8.25 -3.80 -5.75
N ASP A 87 8.97 -4.87 -6.06
CA ASP A 87 9.77 -4.97 -7.28
C ASP A 87 8.84 -5.06 -8.50
N LYS A 88 8.83 -4.02 -9.35
CA LYS A 88 8.03 -3.94 -10.55
C LYS A 88 8.76 -4.36 -11.82
N SER A 89 10.04 -4.75 -11.74
CA SER A 89 10.86 -5.14 -12.91
C SER A 89 10.27 -6.30 -13.72
N LYS A 90 9.40 -7.10 -13.10
CA LYS A 90 8.72 -8.26 -13.71
C LYS A 90 7.25 -8.00 -14.05
N ILE A 91 6.78 -6.76 -13.94
CA ILE A 91 5.42 -6.37 -14.31
C ILE A 91 5.42 -5.90 -15.77
N ASP A 92 4.86 -6.72 -16.66
CA ASP A 92 4.72 -6.42 -18.09
C ASP A 92 3.40 -5.69 -18.38
N LYS A 93 3.22 -4.52 -17.74
CA LYS A 93 2.06 -3.62 -17.90
C LYS A 93 2.48 -2.16 -17.74
N ASP A 94 1.81 -1.29 -18.49
CA ASP A 94 2.02 0.17 -18.42
C ASP A 94 1.23 0.82 -17.28
N GLU A 95 0.08 0.27 -16.88
CA GLU A 95 -0.73 0.76 -15.76
C GLU A 95 -1.13 -0.41 -14.87
N ILE A 96 -1.05 -0.20 -13.55
CA ILE A 96 -1.61 -1.09 -12.55
C ILE A 96 -2.51 -0.32 -11.58
N SER A 97 -3.42 -1.04 -10.94
CA SER A 97 -4.21 -0.55 -9.81
C SER A 97 -3.86 -1.35 -8.57
N LEU A 98 -3.62 -0.66 -7.47
CA LEU A 98 -3.37 -1.29 -6.17
C LEU A 98 -4.51 -1.04 -5.19
N ARG A 99 -4.76 -2.07 -4.40
CA ARG A 99 -5.60 -2.02 -3.20
C ARG A 99 -4.86 -2.70 -2.05
N PHE A 100 -4.95 -2.09 -0.88
CA PHE A 100 -4.40 -2.62 0.36
C PHE A 100 -5.53 -2.86 1.34
N GLU A 101 -5.54 -4.01 1.99
CA GLU A 101 -6.49 -4.35 3.04
C GLU A 101 -5.72 -4.63 4.31
N ILE A 102 -5.94 -3.83 5.34
CA ILE A 102 -5.31 -4.01 6.64
C ILE A 102 -6.23 -4.89 7.47
N GLU A 103 -5.67 -6.00 7.94
CA GLU A 103 -6.32 -6.96 8.79
C GLU A 103 -5.72 -6.93 10.19
N LYS A 104 -6.60 -6.98 11.18
CA LYS A 104 -6.25 -7.14 12.58
C LYS A 104 -7.06 -8.28 13.17
N ASP A 105 -6.37 -9.24 13.79
CA ASP A 105 -6.99 -10.43 14.37
C ASP A 105 -7.89 -11.20 13.36
N GLY A 106 -7.51 -11.20 12.08
CA GLY A 106 -8.24 -11.86 10.99
C GLY A 106 -9.47 -11.11 10.47
N ILE A 107 -9.71 -9.88 10.93
CA ILE A 107 -10.79 -9.01 10.46
C ILE A 107 -10.19 -7.86 9.67
N VAL A 108 -10.69 -7.61 8.45
CA VAL A 108 -10.33 -6.43 7.67
C VAL A 108 -10.85 -5.19 8.40
N VAL A 109 -9.93 -4.37 8.91
CA VAL A 109 -10.24 -3.13 9.64
C VAL A 109 -10.20 -1.90 8.75
N GLN A 110 -9.50 -1.95 7.62
CA GLN A 110 -9.44 -0.86 6.65
C GLN A 110 -9.10 -1.38 5.25
N THR A 111 -9.75 -0.81 4.23
CA THR A 111 -9.40 -0.99 2.82
C THR A 111 -8.92 0.35 2.28
N LEU A 112 -7.83 0.31 1.51
CA LEU A 112 -7.11 1.46 1.00
C LEU A 112 -6.86 1.33 -0.51
N PRO A 113 -7.00 2.41 -1.28
CA PRO A 113 -7.59 3.68 -0.86
C PRO A 113 -9.05 3.51 -0.42
N GLY A 114 -9.51 4.33 0.53
CA GLY A 114 -10.89 4.27 1.03
C GLY A 114 -11.94 4.68 -0.01
N PHE A 115 -11.51 5.34 -1.09
CA PHE A 115 -12.33 5.69 -2.25
C PHE A 115 -11.57 5.48 -3.56
N GLY A 116 -12.21 4.82 -4.52
CA GLY A 116 -11.63 4.55 -5.85
C GLY A 116 -10.59 3.43 -5.83
N VAL A 117 -9.53 3.59 -6.63
CA VAL A 117 -8.40 2.66 -6.73
C VAL A 117 -7.10 3.47 -6.86
N LEU A 118 -5.99 2.97 -6.31
CA LEU A 118 -4.70 3.61 -6.47
C LEU A 118 -4.11 3.20 -7.82
N LYS A 119 -4.30 4.03 -8.84
CA LYS A 119 -3.70 3.81 -10.16
C LYS A 119 -2.27 4.29 -10.20
N ILE A 120 -1.39 3.46 -10.74
CA ILE A 120 0.01 3.79 -10.99
C ILE A 120 0.32 3.49 -12.45
N ASP A 121 0.76 4.53 -13.16
CA ASP A 121 1.36 4.41 -14.47
C ASP A 121 2.84 4.04 -14.31
N LEU A 122 3.19 2.82 -14.71
CA LEU A 122 4.53 2.25 -14.64
C LEU A 122 5.41 2.66 -15.83
N GLY A 123 4.82 3.14 -16.91
CA GLY A 123 5.53 3.58 -18.13
C GLY A 123 6.03 5.03 -18.06
N SER A 124 5.57 5.79 -17.08
CA SER A 124 5.95 7.19 -16.87
C SER A 124 7.09 7.33 -15.85
N ASP A 125 8.25 7.84 -16.29
CA ASP A 125 9.31 8.31 -15.41
C ASP A 125 8.90 9.65 -14.75
N TYR A 126 8.39 9.58 -13.52
CA TYR A 126 8.02 10.77 -12.73
C TYR A 126 9.24 11.39 -12.01
N SER A 127 10.49 11.07 -12.39
CA SER A 127 11.71 11.71 -11.87
C SER A 127 11.67 13.25 -11.94
N GLN A 128 10.82 13.82 -12.79
CA GLN A 128 10.63 15.26 -12.98
C GLN A 128 9.49 15.89 -12.15
N ASN A 129 8.66 15.11 -11.43
CA ASN A 129 7.42 15.59 -10.80
C ASN A 129 7.39 15.38 -9.27
N TRP A 130 8.51 15.64 -8.59
CA TRP A 130 8.52 15.87 -7.15
C TRP A 130 8.14 17.34 -6.90
N PHE A 131 6.91 17.60 -6.46
CA PHE A 131 6.56 18.95 -5.99
C PHE A 131 7.16 19.17 -4.59
N ILE A 132 8.00 20.21 -4.50
CA ILE A 132 8.49 20.89 -3.30
C ILE A 132 7.31 21.40 -2.45
#